data_AF-A0A9D1AC65-F1
#
_entry.id   AF-A0A9D1AC65-F1
#
_cell.length_a   1.000
_cell.length_b   1.000
_cell.length_c   1.000
_cell.angle_alpha   90.00
_cell.angle_beta   90.00
_cell.angle_gamma   90.00
#
_symmetry.space_group_name_H-M   'P 1'
#
loop_
_entity.id
_entity.type
_entity.pdbx_description
1 polymer ?
#
loop_
_entity_poly.entity_id
_entity_poly.type
_entity_poly.pdbx_seq_one_letter_code
_entity_poly.pdbx_strand_id
1 'polypeptide(L)'
;MKKKEEELWIRALKDDGKAFRKLGKRFLEQGRKELAGLCLQKAIERGDEKSFFLYHLHFFSGDQPVDDCSYREMLEEYKQTQDKKLRRQLKKYLEIHKGQGQEEESLL
;
A
#
# COMPACT_ATOMS: atom_id res chain seq x y z
N MET A 1 5.91 23.27 9.01
CA MET A 1 5.17 21.99 8.98
C MET A 1 4.19 21.97 10.15
N LYS A 2 3.17 21.08 10.15
CA LYS A 2 2.34 20.89 11.35
C LYS A 2 3.11 19.97 12.32
N LYS A 3 3.04 20.21 13.64
CA LYS A 3 3.75 19.43 14.69
C LYS A 3 3.61 17.89 14.55
N LYS A 4 2.42 17.40 14.18
CA LYS A 4 2.16 15.97 13.94
C LYS A 4 2.93 15.39 12.73
N GLU A 5 3.27 16.20 11.75
CA GLU A 5 4.03 15.79 10.57
C GLU A 5 5.52 15.69 10.91
N GLU A 6 6.04 16.63 11.70
CA GLU A 6 7.41 16.59 12.23
C GLU A 6 7.66 15.36 13.09
N GLU A 7 6.72 14.99 13.97
CA GLU A 7 6.81 13.76 14.76
C GLU A 7 6.86 12.49 13.90
N LEU A 8 6.12 12.47 12.78
CA LEU A 8 6.15 11.35 11.85
C LEU A 8 7.48 11.27 11.10
N TRP A 9 8.03 12.41 10.68
CA TRP A 9 9.36 12.46 10.07
C TRP A 9 10.44 11.96 11.02
N ILE A 10 10.43 12.39 12.29
CA ILE A 10 11.40 11.94 13.29
C ILE A 10 11.34 10.42 13.48
N ARG A 11 10.13 9.82 13.49
CA ARG A 11 9.97 8.36 13.59
C ARG A 11 10.41 7.64 12.32
N ALA A 12 10.03 8.16 11.16
CA ALA A 12 10.40 7.60 9.86
C ALA A 12 11.93 7.57 9.69
N LEU A 13 12.62 8.64 10.09
CA LEU A 13 14.09 8.72 10.08
C LEU A 13 14.76 7.77 11.08
N LYS A 14 14.02 7.20 12.05
CA LYS A 14 14.45 6.13 12.97
C LYS A 14 14.07 4.74 12.48
N ASP A 15 13.88 4.59 11.18
CA ASP A 15 13.62 3.33 10.48
C ASP A 15 12.21 2.73 10.66
N ASP A 16 11.23 3.55 11.02
CA ASP A 16 9.82 3.13 11.12
C ASP A 16 9.11 3.20 9.76
N GLY A 17 9.00 2.06 9.06
CA GLY A 17 8.25 1.95 7.79
C GLY A 17 6.77 2.35 7.90
N LYS A 18 6.13 2.10 9.06
CA LYS A 18 4.73 2.50 9.31
C LYS A 18 4.60 4.02 9.46
N ALA A 19 5.64 4.72 9.92
CA ALA A 19 5.66 6.18 9.95
C ALA A 19 5.74 6.76 8.52
N PHE A 20 6.58 6.18 7.65
CA PHE A 20 6.61 6.52 6.23
C PHE A 20 5.25 6.29 5.54
N ARG A 21 4.55 5.18 5.85
CA ARG A 21 3.17 4.96 5.34
C ARG A 21 2.22 6.09 5.71
N LYS A 22 2.26 6.54 6.96
CA LYS A 22 1.38 7.61 7.46
C LYS A 22 1.67 8.95 6.79
N LEU A 23 2.95 9.25 6.54
CA LEU A 23 3.34 10.43 5.74
C LEU A 23 2.82 10.31 4.31
N GLY A 24 3.00 9.15 3.68
CA GLY A 24 2.48 8.87 2.34
C GLY A 24 0.97 9.11 2.21
N LYS A 25 0.18 8.57 3.15
CA LYS A 25 -1.27 8.83 3.22
C LYS A 25 -1.61 10.31 3.33
N ARG A 26 -0.92 11.04 4.21
CA ARG A 26 -1.14 12.49 4.36
C ARG A 26 -0.81 13.28 3.10
N PHE A 27 0.27 12.94 2.41
CA PHE A 27 0.63 13.61 1.18
C PHE A 27 -0.36 13.30 0.05
N LEU A 28 -0.92 12.09 -0.01
CA LEU A 28 -2.03 11.77 -0.91
C LEU A 28 -3.28 12.63 -0.62
N GLU A 29 -3.67 12.75 0.65
CA GLU A 29 -4.79 13.59 1.07
C GLU A 29 -4.58 15.08 0.72
N GLN A 30 -3.33 15.52 0.68
CA GLN A 30 -2.94 16.88 0.29
C GLN A 30 -2.74 17.05 -1.23
N GLY A 31 -2.92 15.99 -2.03
CA GLY A 31 -2.67 16.01 -3.48
C GLY A 31 -1.18 16.05 -3.87
N ARG A 32 -0.25 15.93 -2.91
CA ARG A 32 1.20 15.97 -3.13
C ARG A 32 1.71 14.59 -3.54
N LYS A 33 1.35 14.17 -4.75
CA LYS A 33 1.58 12.80 -5.26
C LYS A 33 3.05 12.37 -5.25
N GLU A 34 3.98 13.22 -5.66
CA GLU A 34 5.41 12.86 -5.71
C GLU A 34 5.97 12.51 -4.31
N LEU A 35 5.68 13.36 -3.31
CA LEU A 35 6.10 13.12 -1.93
C LEU A 35 5.41 11.88 -1.34
N ALA A 36 4.14 11.66 -1.69
CA ALA A 36 3.44 10.46 -1.29
C ALA A 36 4.10 9.19 -1.85
N GLY A 37 4.45 9.18 -3.14
CA GLY A 37 5.14 8.06 -3.78
C GLY A 37 6.47 7.76 -3.11
N LEU A 38 7.29 8.78 -2.88
CA LEU A 38 8.59 8.63 -2.20
C LEU A 38 8.44 8.06 -0.79
N CYS A 39 7.50 8.58 0.00
CA CYS A 39 7.26 8.07 1.35
C CYS A 39 6.78 6.62 1.33
N LEU A 40 5.88 6.25 0.41
CA LEU A 40 5.39 4.88 0.33
C LEU A 40 6.47 3.91 -0.16
N GLN A 41 7.31 4.28 -1.12
CA GLN A 41 8.49 3.49 -1.52
C GLN A 41 9.45 3.28 -0.35
N LYS A 42 9.76 4.34 0.41
CA LYS A 42 10.62 4.24 1.60
C LYS A 42 10.02 3.37 2.71
N ALA A 43 8.69 3.27 2.78
CA ALA A 43 8.03 2.33 3.69
C ALA A 43 8.15 0.88 3.21
N ILE A 44 8.02 0.65 1.89
CA ILE A 44 8.20 -0.68 1.26
C ILE A 44 9.64 -1.18 1.47
N GLU A 45 10.65 -0.33 1.22
CA GLU A 45 12.06 -0.65 1.48
C GLU A 45 12.34 -1.09 2.94
N ARG A 46 11.44 -0.74 3.87
CA ARG A 46 11.52 -1.07 5.30
C ARG A 46 10.60 -2.23 5.71
N GLY A 47 10.04 -2.95 4.74
CA GLY A 47 9.17 -4.11 4.98
C GLY A 47 7.73 -3.75 5.39
N ASP A 48 7.25 -2.53 5.16
CA ASP A 48 5.84 -2.19 5.41
C ASP A 48 4.97 -2.59 4.20
N GLU A 49 4.52 -3.86 4.16
CA GLU A 49 3.75 -4.44 3.03
C GLU A 49 2.44 -3.68 2.75
N LYS A 50 1.79 -3.11 3.77
CA LYS A 50 0.59 -2.29 3.55
C LYS A 50 0.90 -1.01 2.76
N SER A 51 2.14 -0.54 2.74
CA SER A 51 2.58 0.56 1.88
C SER A 51 2.73 0.13 0.43
N PHE A 52 3.05 -1.14 0.17
CA PHE A 52 3.03 -1.71 -1.17
C PHE A 52 1.64 -1.59 -1.79
N PHE A 53 0.62 -2.07 -1.08
CA PHE A 53 -0.78 -1.92 -1.50
C PHE A 53 -1.15 -0.46 -1.77
N LEU A 54 -0.78 0.44 -0.87
CA LEU A 54 -1.13 1.86 -1.01
C LEU A 54 -0.40 2.53 -2.18
N TYR A 55 0.86 2.17 -2.38
CA TYR A 55 1.65 2.65 -3.51
C TYR A 55 1.02 2.18 -4.82
N HIS A 56 0.72 0.88 -4.92
CA HIS A 56 0.11 0.32 -6.13
C HIS A 56 -1.29 0.90 -6.39
N LEU A 57 -2.14 1.07 -5.39
CA LEU A 57 -3.47 1.67 -5.58
C LEU A 57 -3.44 3.08 -6.19
N HIS A 58 -2.40 3.86 -5.89
CA HIS A 58 -2.34 5.29 -6.23
C HIS A 58 -1.38 5.64 -7.36
N PHE A 59 -0.35 4.81 -7.59
CA PHE A 59 0.75 5.09 -8.51
C PHE A 59 0.95 4.01 -9.58
N PHE A 60 0.25 2.87 -9.47
CA PHE A 60 0.39 1.81 -10.45
C PHE A 60 -0.29 2.15 -11.77
N SER A 61 0.45 1.93 -12.86
CA SER A 61 -0.04 1.89 -14.23
C SER A 61 0.24 0.51 -14.81
N GLY A 62 -0.63 -0.46 -14.51
CA GLY A 62 -0.87 -1.67 -15.30
C GLY A 62 0.25 -2.69 -15.55
N ASP A 63 1.54 -2.40 -15.38
CA ASP A 63 2.62 -3.20 -16.02
C ASP A 63 3.69 -3.73 -15.06
N GLN A 64 3.60 -3.45 -13.75
CA GLN A 64 4.57 -3.97 -12.79
C GLN A 64 4.08 -5.27 -12.14
N PRO A 65 4.88 -6.35 -12.13
CA PRO A 65 4.50 -7.59 -11.48
C PRO A 65 4.36 -7.38 -9.97
N VAL A 66 3.24 -7.81 -9.42
CA VAL A 66 3.04 -7.90 -7.96
C VAL A 66 3.66 -9.18 -7.47
N ASP A 67 4.45 -9.10 -6.41
CA ASP A 67 5.00 -10.31 -5.78
C ASP A 67 3.90 -11.16 -5.14
N ASP A 68 4.10 -12.47 -5.14
CA ASP A 68 3.13 -13.44 -4.62
C ASP A 68 2.86 -13.25 -3.13
N CYS A 69 3.84 -12.76 -2.36
CA CYS A 69 3.73 -12.56 -0.91
C CYS A 69 2.71 -11.47 -0.56
N SER A 70 2.85 -10.30 -1.19
CA SER A 70 1.95 -9.16 -1.05
C SER A 70 0.55 -9.50 -1.56
N TYR A 71 0.42 -10.27 -2.64
CA TYR A 71 -0.89 -10.72 -3.10
C TYR A 71 -1.57 -11.62 -2.07
N ARG A 72 -0.85 -12.60 -1.51
CA ARG A 72 -1.37 -13.53 -0.49
C ARG A 72 -1.81 -12.81 0.78
N GLU A 73 -1.02 -11.87 1.27
CA GLU A 73 -1.38 -11.10 2.46
C GLU A 73 -2.61 -10.22 2.25
N MET A 74 -2.71 -9.57 1.08
CA MET A 74 -3.88 -8.76 0.74
C MET A 74 -5.14 -9.61 0.55
N LEU A 75 -4.98 -10.84 0.02
CA LEU A 75 -6.06 -11.82 -0.07
C LEU A 75 -6.53 -12.27 1.32
N GLU A 76 -5.60 -12.49 2.25
CA GLU A 76 -5.92 -12.88 3.62
C GLU A 76 -6.61 -11.74 4.38
N GLU A 77 -6.11 -10.49 4.27
CA GLU A 77 -6.77 -9.31 4.85
C GLU A 77 -8.16 -9.09 4.23
N TYR A 78 -8.36 -9.40 2.94
CA TYR A 78 -9.67 -9.35 2.28
C TYR A 78 -10.67 -10.35 2.87
N LYS A 79 -10.23 -11.57 3.18
CA LYS A 79 -11.08 -12.62 3.78
C LYS A 79 -11.49 -12.26 5.20
N GLN A 80 -10.60 -11.64 5.97
CA GLN A 80 -10.81 -11.37 7.39
C GLN A 80 -11.48 -10.02 7.67
N THR A 81 -11.37 -9.03 6.77
CA THR A 81 -11.86 -7.68 7.05
C THR A 81 -13.38 -7.55 7.01
N GLN A 82 -13.94 -6.86 8.01
CA GLN A 82 -15.35 -6.47 8.08
C GLN A 82 -15.59 -5.04 7.57
N ASP A 83 -14.52 -4.27 7.30
CA ASP A 83 -14.62 -2.92 6.76
C ASP A 83 -15.00 -2.98 5.28
N LYS A 84 -16.22 -2.56 4.96
CA LYS A 84 -16.77 -2.56 3.59
C LYS A 84 -15.97 -1.70 2.61
N LYS A 85 -15.37 -0.60 3.07
CA LYS A 85 -14.58 0.30 2.21
C LYS A 85 -13.23 -0.33 1.90
N LEU A 86 -12.54 -0.85 2.92
CA LEU A 86 -11.28 -1.57 2.74
C LEU A 86 -11.48 -2.81 1.87
N ARG A 87 -12.56 -3.58 2.10
CA ARG A 87 -12.90 -4.76 1.30
C ARG A 87 -13.09 -4.45 -0.18
N ARG A 88 -13.72 -3.32 -0.52
CA ARG A 88 -13.86 -2.87 -1.92
C ARG A 88 -12.50 -2.52 -2.55
N GLN A 89 -11.62 -1.87 -1.79
CA GLN A 89 -10.29 -1.50 -2.29
C GLN A 89 -9.42 -2.74 -2.52
N LEU A 90 -9.42 -3.68 -1.56
CA LEU A 90 -8.71 -4.96 -1.68
C LEU A 90 -9.24 -5.78 -2.85
N LYS A 91 -10.56 -5.87 -3.04
CA LYS A 91 -11.15 -6.54 -4.20
C LYS A 91 -10.63 -5.99 -5.52
N LYS A 92 -10.62 -4.66 -5.69
CA LYS A 92 -10.11 -4.01 -6.91
C LYS A 92 -8.63 -4.34 -7.16
N TYR A 93 -7.81 -4.32 -6.11
CA TYR A 93 -6.40 -4.66 -6.19
C TYR A 93 -6.19 -6.13 -6.58
N LEU A 94 -6.91 -7.06 -5.95
CA LEU A 94 -6.81 -8.49 -6.26
C LEU A 94 -7.28 -8.78 -7.70
N GLU A 95 -8.36 -8.13 -8.17
CA GLU A 95 -8.85 -8.27 -9.55
C GLU A 95 -7.85 -7.78 -10.60
N ILE A 96 -7.14 -6.67 -10.35
CA ILE A 96 -6.12 -6.15 -11.27
C ILE A 96 -4.97 -7.16 -11.43
N HIS A 97 -4.50 -7.75 -10.33
CA HIS A 97 -3.31 -8.60 -10.33
C HIS A 97 -3.61 -10.08 -10.60
N LYS A 98 -4.86 -10.53 -10.44
CA LYS A 98 -5.30 -11.89 -10.85
C LYS A 98 -5.00 -12.17 -12.33
N GLY A 99 -5.11 -11.15 -13.20
CA GLY A 99 -4.85 -11.28 -14.63
C GLY A 99 -3.37 -11.27 -15.02
N GLN A 100 -2.46 -10.99 -14.08
CA GLN A 100 -1.02 -10.79 -14.37
C GLN A 100 -0.12 -11.88 -13.77
N GLY A 101 -0.66 -12.74 -12.90
CA GLY A 101 0.16 -13.57 -12.03
C GLY A 101 -0.25 -15.01 -11.77
N GLN A 102 -1.40 -15.52 -12.23
CA GLN A 102 -1.71 -16.96 -12.06
C GLN A 102 -2.93 -17.43 -12.88
N GLU A 103 -2.68 -18.39 -13.78
CA GLU A 103 -3.67 -19.36 -14.29
C GLU A 103 -4.12 -20.37 -13.21
N GLU A 104 -3.63 -20.28 -11.97
CA GLU A 104 -3.90 -21.28 -10.94
C GLU A 104 -4.69 -20.70 -9.75
N GLU A 105 -5.72 -21.46 -9.36
CA GLU A 105 -6.63 -21.28 -8.22
C GLU A 105 -7.79 -20.30 -8.40
N SER A 106 -8.77 -20.81 -9.13
CA SER A 106 -10.20 -20.50 -9.00
C SER A 106 -10.73 -20.78 -7.58
N LEU A 107 -10.63 -19.81 -6.66
CA LEU A 107 -11.40 -19.83 -5.41
C LEU A 107 -11.87 -18.41 -5.03
N LEU A 108 -12.86 -17.92 -5.77
CA LEU A 108 -13.85 -16.94 -5.31
C LEU A 108 -15.23 -17.35 -5.82
#